data_AF-A0A940I3J7-F1
#
_entry.id   AF-A0A940I3J7-F1
#
_cell.length_a   1.000
_cell.length_b   1.000
_cell.length_c   1.000
_cell.angle_alpha   90.00
_cell.angle_beta   90.00
_cell.angle_gamma   90.00
#
_symmetry.space_group_name_H-M   'P 1'
#
loop_
_entity.id
_entity.type
_entity.pdbx_description
1 polymer ?
#
loop_
_entity_poly.entity_id
_entity_poly.type
_entity_poly.pdbx_seq_one_letter_code
_entity_poly.pdbx_strand_id
1 'polypeptide(L)'
;MIFRNYQEYLDKKETLAQSLKGRYGCIVEFNGFVREYDIKGGKRVPAKGLNVEEVVIEKLKEIRDEAIKKYDLLEVVIFHETGFLEVGERVASIAVFARHRKEAFLALAFIIDEMKKYH
;
A
#
# COMPACT_ATOMS: atom_id res chain seq x y z
N MET A 1 10.01 -1.26 -0.85
CA MET A 1 10.56 0.01 -0.33
C MET A 1 9.39 0.88 0.10
N ILE A 2 9.58 1.74 1.11
CA ILE A 2 8.52 2.62 1.64
C ILE A 2 8.89 4.07 1.31
N PHE A 3 7.97 4.81 0.70
CA PHE A 3 8.14 6.20 0.24
C PHE A 3 7.15 7.13 0.92
N ARG A 4 7.61 8.34 1.25
CA ARG A 4 6.78 9.46 1.74
C ARG A 4 6.51 10.52 0.68
N ASN A 5 7.12 10.38 -0.49
CA ASN A 5 6.86 11.24 -1.64
C ASN A 5 6.24 10.39 -2.76
N TYR A 6 5.08 10.82 -3.25
CA TYR A 6 4.35 10.05 -4.25
C TYR A 6 5.05 10.02 -5.61
N GLN A 7 5.77 11.08 -5.99
CA GLN A 7 6.52 11.10 -7.24
C GLN A 7 7.71 10.12 -7.19
N GLU A 8 8.45 10.09 -6.07
CA GLU A 8 9.52 9.11 -5.87
C GLU A 8 9.00 7.67 -5.92
N TYR A 9 7.80 7.42 -5.38
CA TYR A 9 7.11 6.14 -5.51
C TYR A 9 6.84 5.77 -6.97
N LEU A 10 6.30 6.70 -7.76
CA LEU A 10 6.03 6.48 -9.19
C LEU A 10 7.31 6.17 -9.96
N ASP A 11 8.34 7.00 -9.78
CA ASP A 11 9.63 6.86 -10.47
C ASP A 11 10.28 5.52 -10.11
N LYS A 12 10.20 5.11 -8.84
CA LYS A 12 10.74 3.83 -8.41
C LYS A 12 9.96 2.66 -8.99
N LYS A 13 8.63 2.73 -8.99
CA LYS A 13 7.76 1.70 -9.56
C LYS A 13 8.09 1.50 -11.05
N GLU A 14 8.23 2.59 -11.81
CA GLU A 14 8.58 2.53 -13.23
C GLU A 14 9.98 1.93 -13.45
N THR A 15 10.97 2.38 -12.69
CA THR A 15 12.34 1.83 -12.74
C THR A 15 12.36 0.32 -12.48
N LEU A 16 11.57 -0.15 -11.51
CA LEU A 16 11.41 -1.59 -11.22
C LEU A 16 10.68 -2.33 -12.34
N ALA A 17 9.63 -1.75 -12.91
CA ALA A 17 8.92 -2.34 -14.04
C ALA A 17 9.83 -2.57 -15.26
N GLN A 18 10.77 -1.64 -15.52
CA GLN A 18 11.76 -1.80 -16.58
C GLN A 18 12.86 -2.82 -16.23
N SER A 19 13.47 -2.71 -15.05
CA SER A 19 14.57 -3.58 -14.62
C SER A 19 14.15 -5.05 -14.37
N LEU A 20 12.88 -5.29 -14.04
CA LEU A 20 12.33 -6.62 -13.81
C LEU A 20 11.56 -7.16 -15.03
N LYS A 21 11.65 -6.50 -16.19
CA LYS A 21 10.96 -6.92 -17.41
C LYS A 21 11.23 -8.39 -17.75
N GLY A 22 10.15 -9.13 -18.01
CA GLY A 22 10.20 -10.58 -18.27
C GLY A 22 10.37 -11.46 -17.03
N ARG A 23 10.57 -10.88 -15.82
CA ARG A 23 10.65 -11.63 -14.56
C ARG A 23 9.31 -11.72 -13.84
N TYR A 24 8.49 -10.67 -13.91
CA TYR A 24 7.13 -10.67 -13.37
C TYR A 24 6.10 -11.06 -14.44
N GLY A 25 5.05 -11.75 -14.02
CA GLY A 25 3.87 -12.02 -14.86
C GLY A 25 2.75 -11.01 -14.64
N CYS A 26 2.79 -10.27 -13.53
CA CYS A 26 1.83 -9.21 -13.25
C CYS A 26 2.36 -8.20 -12.22
N ILE A 27 1.77 -7.01 -12.26
CA ILE A 27 1.83 -6.01 -11.19
C ILE A 27 0.39 -5.80 -10.73
N VAL A 28 0.13 -5.93 -9.42
CA VAL A 28 -1.18 -5.61 -8.84
C VAL A 28 -1.02 -4.41 -7.95
N GLU A 29 -1.93 -3.44 -8.09
CA GLU A 29 -1.86 -2.17 -7.39
C GLU A 29 -3.08 -1.90 -6.53
N PHE A 30 -2.85 -1.29 -5.37
CA PHE A 30 -3.88 -0.71 -4.51
C PHE A 30 -3.60 0.79 -4.36
N ASN A 31 -4.67 1.59 -4.36
CA ASN A 31 -4.62 3.03 -4.09
C ASN A 31 -5.74 3.36 -3.10
N GLY A 32 -5.35 3.79 -1.89
CA GLY A 32 -6.24 4.14 -0.80
C GLY A 32 -6.38 5.65 -0.63
N PHE A 33 -7.62 6.11 -0.44
CA PHE A 33 -7.96 7.51 -0.26
C PHE A 33 -8.89 7.69 0.94
N VAL A 34 -8.81 8.84 1.60
CA VAL A 34 -9.73 9.22 2.69
C VAL A 34 -11.13 9.41 2.08
N ARG A 35 -12.13 8.73 2.65
CA ARG A 35 -13.52 8.82 2.19
C ARG A 35 -14.24 9.96 2.87
N GLU A 36 -15.30 10.46 2.25
CA GLU A 36 -16.17 11.52 2.81
C GLU A 36 -16.99 11.08 4.02
N TYR A 37 -17.03 9.77 4.32
CA TYR A 37 -17.80 9.21 5.43
C TYR A 37 -17.08 8.06 6.14
N ASP A 38 -17.37 7.95 7.43
CA ASP A 38 -17.08 6.79 8.27
C ASP A 38 -18.32 5.93 8.48
N ILE A 39 -18.11 4.68 8.90
CA ILE A 39 -19.20 3.80 9.33
C ILE A 39 -19.16 3.73 10.85
N LYS A 40 -20.17 4.30 11.52
CA LYS A 40 -20.35 4.21 12.98
C LYS A 40 -21.71 3.57 13.28
N GLY A 41 -21.71 2.47 14.01
CA GLY A 41 -22.93 1.71 14.32
C GLY A 41 -23.72 1.27 13.07
N GLY A 42 -23.02 0.94 11.97
CA GLY A 42 -23.64 0.54 10.70
C GLY A 42 -24.22 1.69 9.85
N LYS A 43 -24.08 2.95 10.29
CA LYS A 43 -24.55 4.13 9.54
C LYS A 43 -23.39 4.97 9.02
N ARG A 44 -23.58 5.60 7.86
CA ARG A 44 -22.63 6.58 7.32
C ARG A 44 -22.71 7.88 8.11
N VAL A 45 -21.58 8.37 8.56
CA VAL A 45 -21.44 9.69 9.19
C VAL A 45 -20.36 10.47 8.46
N PRO A 46 -20.50 11.79 8.22
CA PRO A 46 -19.46 12.57 7.57
C PRO A 46 -18.12 12.44 8.29
N ALA A 47 -17.07 12.15 7.54
CA ALA A 47 -15.71 12.09 8.05
C ALA A 47 -15.10 13.49 8.03
N LYS A 48 -14.29 13.81 9.04
CA LYS A 48 -13.52 15.06 9.06
C LYS A 48 -12.15 14.92 8.38
N GLY A 49 -11.73 13.69 8.10
CA GLY A 49 -10.38 13.35 7.68
C GLY A 49 -9.92 12.05 8.34
N LEU A 50 -8.66 11.70 8.13
CA LEU A 50 -7.99 10.55 8.74
C LEU A 50 -6.70 11.02 9.42
N ASN A 51 -6.46 10.62 10.66
CA ASN A 51 -5.17 10.84 11.31
C ASN A 51 -4.37 9.53 11.30
N VAL A 52 -3.17 9.54 10.75
CA VAL A 52 -2.30 8.37 10.64
C VAL A 52 -1.03 8.61 11.46
N GLU A 53 -0.70 7.67 12.34
CA GLU A 53 0.54 7.73 13.14
C GLU A 53 1.78 7.27 12.36
N GLU A 54 2.94 7.87 12.68
CA GLU A 54 4.23 7.54 12.05
C GLU A 54 4.68 6.08 12.25
N VAL A 55 4.20 5.42 13.32
CA VAL A 55 4.51 4.01 13.61
C VAL A 55 4.14 3.07 12.46
N VAL A 56 3.16 3.45 11.63
CA VAL A 56 2.75 2.67 10.45
C VAL A 56 3.92 2.47 9.48
N ILE A 57 4.82 3.44 9.34
CA ILE A 57 5.94 3.40 8.38
C ILE A 57 6.95 2.34 8.77
N GLU A 58 7.26 2.23 10.07
CA GLU A 58 8.17 1.21 10.58
C GLU A 58 7.57 -0.19 10.39
N LYS A 59 6.28 -0.34 10.71
CA LYS A 59 5.58 -1.62 10.56
C LYS A 59 5.40 -2.04 9.11
N LEU A 60 5.19 -1.09 8.20
CA LEU A 60 5.11 -1.37 6.77
C LEU A 60 6.40 -1.98 6.20
N LYS A 61 7.58 -1.66 6.75
CA LYS A 61 8.83 -2.31 6.35
C LYS A 61 8.83 -3.79 6.72
N GLU A 62 8.44 -4.11 7.96
CA GLU A 62 8.33 -5.48 8.45
C GLU A 62 7.29 -6.29 7.64
N ILE A 63 6.09 -5.72 7.46
CA ILE A 63 4.99 -6.33 6.70
C ILE A 63 5.40 -6.59 5.25
N ARG A 64 6.06 -5.62 4.61
CA ARG A 64 6.58 -5.79 3.24
C ARG A 64 7.53 -6.98 3.17
N ASP A 65 8.51 -7.01 4.06
CA ASP A 65 9.58 -8.02 4.01
C ASP A 65 9.01 -9.42 4.29
N GLU A 66 8.01 -9.51 5.18
CA GLU A 66 7.25 -10.74 5.38
C GLU A 66 6.50 -11.13 4.11
N ALA A 67 5.72 -10.22 3.50
CA ALA A 67 4.94 -10.49 2.31
C ALA A 67 5.81 -10.99 1.14
N ILE A 68 6.97 -10.37 0.93
CA ILE A 68 7.93 -10.79 -0.10
C ILE A 68 8.37 -12.24 0.11
N LYS A 69 8.75 -12.60 1.34
CA LYS A 69 9.20 -13.96 1.67
C LYS A 69 8.06 -14.98 1.61
N LYS A 70 6.91 -14.63 2.18
CA LYS A 70 5.75 -15.52 2.35
C LYS A 70 5.10 -15.90 1.03
N TYR A 71 5.08 -15.00 0.06
CA TYR A 71 4.41 -15.19 -1.23
C TYR A 71 5.39 -15.29 -2.42
N ASP A 72 6.70 -15.40 -2.17
CA ASP A 72 7.77 -15.43 -3.19
C ASP A 72 7.61 -14.32 -4.26
N LEU A 73 7.50 -13.08 -3.78
CA LEU A 73 7.34 -11.90 -4.62
C LEU A 73 8.70 -11.43 -5.13
N LEU A 74 8.70 -10.73 -6.26
CA LEU A 74 9.92 -10.12 -6.79
C LEU A 74 10.24 -8.82 -6.06
N GLU A 75 9.22 -7.99 -5.86
CA GLU A 75 9.34 -6.71 -5.16
C GLU A 75 7.96 -6.17 -4.77
N VAL A 76 7.94 -5.34 -3.74
CA VAL A 76 6.79 -4.56 -3.28
C VAL A 76 7.23 -3.13 -3.01
N VAL A 77 6.54 -2.18 -3.65
CA VAL A 77 6.77 -0.74 -3.53
C VAL A 77 5.56 -0.13 -2.83
N ILE A 78 5.78 0.68 -1.80
CA ILE A 78 4.71 1.26 -0.99
C ILE A 78 4.96 2.76 -0.86
N PHE A 79 3.94 3.56 -1.13
CA PHE A 79 3.81 4.93 -0.66
C PHE A 79 2.81 4.95 0.49
N HIS A 80 3.10 5.72 1.54
CA HIS A 80 2.19 5.91 2.65
C HIS A 80 2.36 7.31 3.23
N GLU A 81 1.24 7.98 3.50
CA GLU A 81 1.18 9.33 4.06
C GLU A 81 0.78 9.29 5.54
N THR A 82 1.43 10.13 6.34
CA THR A 82 1.25 10.22 7.80
C THR A 82 0.75 11.60 8.21
N GLY A 83 0.25 11.70 9.44
CA GLY A 83 -0.38 12.92 9.96
C GLY A 83 -1.86 13.02 9.61
N PHE A 84 -2.38 14.24 9.59
CA PHE A 84 -3.79 14.50 9.33
C PHE A 84 -4.04 14.66 7.82
N LEU A 85 -4.97 13.87 7.30
CA LEU A 85 -5.35 13.81 5.90
C LEU A 85 -6.81 14.21 5.70
N GLU A 86 -7.05 15.14 4.79
CA GLU A 86 -8.37 15.59 4.39
C GLU A 86 -9.10 14.55 3.52
N VAL A 87 -10.42 14.69 3.43
CA VAL A 87 -11.26 13.87 2.55
C VAL A 87 -10.77 13.99 1.09
N GLY A 88 -10.61 12.84 0.43
CA GLY A 88 -10.10 12.76 -0.94
C GLY A 88 -8.58 12.67 -1.04
N GLU A 89 -7.84 12.92 0.04
CA GLU A 89 -6.38 12.77 0.03
C GLU A 89 -5.96 11.31 -0.04
N ARG A 90 -4.80 11.06 -0.66
CA ARG A 90 -4.23 9.72 -0.82
C ARG A 90 -3.51 9.33 0.47
N VAL A 91 -3.93 8.21 1.04
CA VAL A 91 -3.34 7.65 2.26
C VAL A 91 -2.22 6.67 1.92
N ALA A 92 -2.43 5.84 0.90
CA ALA A 92 -1.48 4.77 0.57
C ALA A 92 -1.55 4.37 -0.90
N SER A 93 -0.42 3.97 -1.47
CA SER A 93 -0.35 3.24 -2.74
C SER A 93 0.61 2.07 -2.62
N ILE A 94 0.22 0.89 -3.09
CA ILE A 94 1.02 -0.34 -3.01
C ILE A 94 1.07 -0.97 -4.39
N ALA A 95 2.27 -1.30 -4.87
CA ALA A 95 2.50 -2.05 -6.09
C ALA A 95 3.26 -3.35 -5.78
N VAL A 96 2.67 -4.48 -6.16
CA VAL A 96 3.24 -5.82 -5.95
C VAL A 96 3.67 -6.43 -7.28
N PHE A 97 4.97 -6.68 -7.43
CA PHE A 97 5.56 -7.35 -8.59
C PHE A 97 5.66 -8.85 -8.30
N ALA A 98 4.92 -9.67 -9.06
CA ALA A 98 4.87 -11.11 -8.84
C ALA A 98 5.00 -11.89 -10.15
N ARG A 99 5.49 -13.13 -10.03
CA ARG A 99 5.55 -14.09 -11.15
C ARG A 99 4.15 -14.51 -11.61
N HIS A 100 3.21 -14.61 -10.68
CA HIS A 100 1.86 -15.10 -10.92
C HIS A 100 0.82 -14.26 -10.16
N ARG A 101 -0.35 -14.10 -10.78
CA ARG A 101 -1.41 -13.21 -10.27
C ARG A 101 -1.99 -13.63 -8.93
N LYS A 102 -2.05 -14.94 -8.66
CA LYS A 102 -2.68 -15.47 -7.44
C LYS A 102 -1.92 -14.98 -6.21
N GLU A 103 -0.61 -15.13 -6.23
CA GLU A 103 0.31 -14.72 -5.17
C GLU A 103 0.32 -13.20 -5.03
N ALA A 104 0.24 -12.45 -6.13
CA ALA A 104 0.14 -10.99 -6.10
C ALA A 104 -1.11 -10.49 -5.35
N PHE A 105 -2.29 -11.04 -5.64
CA PHE A 105 -3.53 -10.65 -4.98
C PHE A 105 -3.53 -11.05 -3.50
N LEU A 106 -3.06 -12.25 -3.18
CA LEU A 106 -2.97 -12.72 -1.79
C LEU A 106 -2.01 -11.85 -0.98
N ALA A 107 -0.84 -11.52 -1.54
CA ALA A 107 0.12 -10.63 -0.92
C ALA A 107 -0.42 -9.22 -0.72
N LEU A 108 -1.08 -8.66 -1.73
CA LEU A 108 -1.64 -7.32 -1.65
C LEU A 108 -2.72 -7.22 -0.57
N ALA A 109 -3.63 -8.20 -0.51
CA ALA A 109 -4.64 -8.28 0.55
C ALA A 109 -3.98 -8.37 1.93
N PHE A 110 -3.00 -9.26 2.09
CA PHE A 110 -2.24 -9.40 3.33
C PHE A 110 -1.59 -8.08 3.77
N ILE A 111 -0.90 -7.37 2.87
CA ILE A 111 -0.24 -6.10 3.20
C ILE A 111 -1.27 -5.06 3.67
N ILE A 112 -2.42 -4.96 2.98
CA ILE A 112 -3.48 -4.01 3.35
C ILE A 112 -4.06 -4.34 4.73
N ASP A 113 -4.36 -5.61 4.97
CA ASP A 113 -4.96 -6.06 6.23
C ASP A 113 -4.01 -5.89 7.41
N GLU A 114 -2.72 -6.19 7.24
CA GLU A 114 -1.71 -5.96 8.28
C GLU A 114 -1.45 -4.47 8.52
N MET A 115 -1.34 -3.66 7.46
CA MET A 115 -1.15 -2.21 7.58
C MET A 115 -2.28 -1.54 8.36
N LYS A 116 -3.53 -1.92 8.09
CA LYS A 116 -4.72 -1.35 8.74
C LYS A 116 -4.79 -1.58 10.24
N LYS A 117 -3.99 -2.51 10.80
CA LYS A 117 -3.91 -2.70 12.26
C LYS A 117 -3.21 -1.55 12.98
N TYR A 118 -2.53 -0.69 12.22
CA TYR A 118 -1.76 0.47 12.70
C TYR A 118 -2.34 1.80 12.17
N HIS A 119 -3.57 1.78 11.66
CA HIS A 119 -4.38 2.96 11.32
C HIS A 119 -5.39 3.21 12.43
#